data_AF-A0A0B8QR85-F1
#
_entry.id   AF-A0A0B8QR85-F1
#
_cell.length_a   1.000
_cell.length_b   1.000
_cell.length_c   1.000
_cell.angle_alpha   90.00
_cell.angle_beta   90.00
_cell.angle_gamma   90.00
#
_symmetry.space_group_name_H-M   'P 1'
#
loop_
_entity.id
_entity.type
_entity.pdbx_description
1 polymer ?
#
loop_
_entity_poly.entity_id
_entity_poly.type
_entity_poly.pdbx_seq_one_letter_code
_entity_poly.pdbx_strand_id
1 'polypeptide(L)'
;MAYKDSGYDWEWLTLPFVDSGVQITRTRDTHQLLLRKLYPLQSFEISVYTTMDNKLVLQLTDFSSCETDASGHLKVNNSDSQTVTFSCDKQLRYSRILRHLSSAELEINGKALVIDFSDWNIDELQKDQFKQLHPEYFKRLGENPEYQWARD
;
A
#
# COMPACT_ATOMS: atom_id res chain seq x y z
N MET A 1 14.20 16.72 -7.59
CA MET A 1 14.13 15.24 -7.51
C MET A 1 12.77 14.85 -8.07
N ALA A 2 12.73 14.19 -9.23
CA ALA A 2 11.46 13.80 -9.86
C ALA A 2 11.12 12.39 -9.42
N TYR A 3 9.98 12.22 -8.75
CA TYR A 3 9.39 10.91 -8.48
C TYR A 3 9.17 10.21 -9.84
N LYS A 4 9.78 9.03 -10.02
CA LYS A 4 9.58 8.22 -11.22
C LYS A 4 8.40 7.30 -10.96
N ASP A 5 7.28 7.58 -11.61
CA ASP A 5 6.08 6.76 -11.49
C ASP A 5 6.38 5.31 -11.90
N SER A 6 5.79 4.37 -11.17
CA SER A 6 6.01 2.93 -11.32
C SER A 6 5.39 2.34 -12.59
N GLY A 7 4.81 3.18 -13.46
CA GLY A 7 4.24 2.77 -14.75
C GLY A 7 2.81 2.24 -14.67
N TYR A 8 2.07 2.54 -13.60
CA TYR A 8 0.65 2.22 -13.47
C TYR A 8 -0.24 3.42 -13.81
N ASP A 9 -1.47 3.14 -14.18
CA ASP A 9 -2.48 4.16 -14.49
C ASP A 9 -3.24 4.49 -13.20
N TRP A 10 -2.81 5.54 -12.50
CA TRP A 10 -3.34 5.91 -11.19
C TRP A 10 -4.55 6.83 -11.28
N GLU A 11 -5.58 6.48 -10.52
CA GLU A 11 -6.79 7.28 -10.36
C GLU A 11 -6.85 7.88 -8.95
N TRP A 12 -7.53 9.02 -8.80
CA TRP A 12 -7.73 9.67 -7.51
C TRP A 12 -8.96 9.09 -6.82
N LEU A 13 -8.77 8.48 -5.63
CA LEU A 13 -9.89 7.99 -4.81
C LEU A 13 -10.61 9.14 -4.09
N THR A 14 -9.85 10.16 -3.68
CA THR A 14 -10.35 11.35 -2.98
C THR A 14 -9.87 12.62 -3.69
N LEU A 15 -10.70 13.67 -3.72
CA LEU A 15 -10.38 14.92 -4.40
C LEU A 15 -9.23 15.65 -3.69
N PRO A 16 -8.12 15.99 -4.38
CA PRO A 16 -6.88 16.48 -3.76
C PRO A 16 -6.94 17.99 -3.51
N PHE A 17 -7.87 18.46 -2.67
CA PHE A 17 -7.99 19.91 -2.41
C PHE A 17 -6.97 20.43 -1.39
N VAL A 18 -6.37 19.56 -0.56
CA VAL A 18 -5.43 19.99 0.50
C VAL A 18 -4.20 19.08 0.65
N ASP A 19 -4.28 17.81 0.25
CA ASP A 19 -3.12 16.91 0.20
C ASP A 19 -3.07 16.08 -1.09
N SER A 20 -1.94 15.40 -1.27
CA SER A 20 -1.59 14.51 -2.39
C SER A 20 -2.47 13.27 -2.53
N GLY A 21 -3.65 13.22 -1.90
CA GLY A 21 -4.77 12.28 -2.01
C GLY A 21 -4.41 10.80 -1.81
N VAL A 22 -5.43 9.95 -1.71
CA VAL A 22 -5.22 8.51 -1.91
C VAL A 22 -5.41 8.22 -3.39
N GLN A 23 -4.42 7.56 -3.98
CA GLN A 23 -4.46 7.09 -5.36
C GLN A 23 -4.75 5.60 -5.38
N ILE A 24 -5.49 5.16 -6.39
CA ILE A 24 -5.88 3.77 -6.61
C ILE A 24 -5.50 3.35 -8.02
N THR A 25 -5.08 2.09 -8.17
CA THR A 25 -4.83 1.49 -9.49
C THR A 25 -5.04 -0.02 -9.43
N ARG A 26 -5.00 -0.66 -10.60
CA ARG A 26 -4.93 -2.12 -10.72
C ARG A 26 -3.62 -2.53 -11.38
N THR A 27 -2.97 -3.58 -10.87
CA THR A 27 -1.85 -4.18 -11.60
C THR A 27 -2.32 -4.68 -12.97
N ARG A 28 -1.46 -4.60 -13.98
CA ARG A 28 -1.78 -5.03 -15.35
C ARG A 28 -1.97 -6.53 -15.46
N ASP A 29 -1.11 -7.30 -14.79
CA ASP A 29 -1.08 -8.76 -14.96
C ASP A 29 -2.07 -9.46 -14.03
N THR A 30 -2.13 -9.03 -12.77
CA THR A 30 -2.88 -9.74 -11.72
C THR A 30 -4.20 -9.07 -11.38
N HIS A 31 -4.51 -7.91 -11.99
CA HIS A 31 -5.67 -7.06 -11.71
C HIS A 31 -5.90 -6.76 -10.22
N GLN A 32 -4.83 -6.86 -9.42
CA GLN A 32 -4.88 -6.60 -8.00
C GLN A 32 -5.08 -5.11 -7.77
N LEU A 33 -6.00 -4.76 -6.88
CA LEU A 33 -6.18 -3.38 -6.44
C LEU A 33 -5.02 -2.94 -5.54
N LEU A 34 -4.47 -1.76 -5.80
CA LEU A 34 -3.45 -1.12 -4.97
C LEU A 34 -3.88 0.29 -4.63
N LEU A 35 -3.60 0.67 -3.39
CA LEU A 35 -3.73 2.02 -2.90
C LEU A 35 -2.33 2.59 -2.65
N ARG A 36 -2.11 3.86 -2.96
CA ARG A 36 -0.92 4.57 -2.54
C ARG A 36 -1.21 6.00 -2.13
N LYS A 37 -0.29 6.56 -1.36
CA LYS A 37 -0.20 8.00 -1.08
C LYS A 37 1.26 8.44 -1.06
N LEU A 38 1.52 9.57 -1.68
CA LEU A 38 2.85 10.18 -1.72
C LEU A 38 2.96 11.27 -0.65
N TYR A 39 4.08 11.31 0.05
CA TYR A 39 4.45 12.32 1.04
C TYR A 39 5.73 13.02 0.57
N PRO A 40 5.65 14.01 -0.34
CA PRO A 40 6.82 14.59 -0.99
C PRO A 40 7.79 15.28 -0.02
N LEU A 41 7.26 15.92 1.02
CA LEU A 41 8.06 16.62 2.03
C LEU A 41 8.97 15.67 2.81
N GLN A 42 8.50 14.45 3.08
CA GLN A 42 9.24 13.41 3.78
C GLN A 42 9.98 12.46 2.82
N SER A 43 9.76 12.60 1.51
CA SER A 43 10.25 11.67 0.48
C SER A 43 9.74 10.24 0.62
N PHE A 44 8.49 10.07 1.08
CA PHE A 44 7.88 8.75 1.29
C PHE A 44 6.76 8.44 0.30
N GLU A 45 6.70 7.18 -0.11
CA GLU A 45 5.52 6.56 -0.70
C GLU A 45 5.02 5.48 0.26
N ILE A 46 3.73 5.49 0.52
CA ILE A 46 3.04 4.49 1.31
C ILE A 46 2.07 3.78 0.39
N SER A 47 2.19 2.46 0.31
CA SER A 47 1.38 1.63 -0.58
C SER A 47 0.75 0.48 0.22
N VAL A 48 -0.53 0.20 -0.07
CA VAL A 48 -1.28 -0.89 0.56
C VAL A 48 -1.95 -1.74 -0.51
N TYR A 49 -1.79 -3.04 -0.40
CA TYR A 49 -2.37 -4.05 -1.30
C TYR A 49 -2.58 -5.36 -0.55
N THR A 50 -3.06 -6.40 -1.23
CA THR A 50 -3.37 -7.69 -0.60
C THR A 50 -2.35 -8.79 -0.88
N THR A 51 -2.32 -9.80 -0.03
CA THR A 51 -1.69 -11.08 -0.32
C THR A 51 -2.70 -12.04 -0.96
N MET A 52 -2.21 -13.18 -1.45
CA MET A 52 -3.02 -14.33 -1.91
C MET A 52 -4.08 -14.76 -0.92
N ASP A 53 -3.73 -14.76 0.38
CA ASP A 53 -4.55 -15.23 1.48
C ASP A 53 -5.37 -14.10 2.13
N ASN A 54 -5.61 -13.03 1.37
CA ASN A 54 -6.44 -11.89 1.76
C ASN A 54 -5.98 -11.14 3.03
N LYS A 55 -4.67 -11.10 3.25
CA LYS A 55 -4.04 -10.22 4.24
C LYS A 55 -3.60 -8.93 3.56
N LEU A 56 -3.41 -7.89 4.36
CA LEU A 56 -2.92 -6.59 3.89
C LEU A 56 -1.40 -6.60 3.88
N VAL A 57 -0.80 -6.00 2.87
CA VAL A 57 0.61 -5.66 2.81
C VAL A 57 0.73 -4.15 2.91
N LEU A 58 1.36 -3.67 3.99
CA LEU A 58 1.79 -2.29 4.11
C LEU A 58 3.22 -2.20 3.57
N GLN A 59 3.43 -1.41 2.52
CA GLN A 59 4.74 -1.12 1.95
C GLN A 59 5.10 0.35 2.19
N LEU A 60 6.27 0.57 2.79
CA LEU A 60 6.85 1.86 3.09
C LEU A 60 8.10 2.03 2.21
N THR A 61 8.11 3.06 1.37
CA THR A 61 9.25 3.34 0.48
C THR A 61 9.75 4.76 0.72
N ASP A 62 10.99 4.91 1.18
CA ASP A 62 11.69 6.19 1.07
C ASP A 62 12.28 6.27 -0.34
N PHE A 63 11.71 7.13 -1.17
CA PHE A 63 12.14 7.25 -2.57
C PHE A 63 13.39 8.12 -2.75
N SER A 64 14.01 8.57 -1.66
CA SER A 64 15.37 9.12 -1.71
C SER A 64 16.42 8.04 -2.02
N SER A 65 17.54 8.45 -2.60
CA SER A 65 18.65 7.54 -2.91
C SER A 65 19.28 7.01 -1.61
N CYS A 66 19.50 5.70 -1.54
CA CYS A 66 20.19 5.07 -0.43
C CYS A 66 21.46 4.33 -0.90
N GLU A 67 22.43 4.20 0.00
CA GLU A 67 23.65 3.41 -0.22
C GLU A 67 23.69 2.15 0.66
N THR A 68 23.04 2.20 1.83
CA THR A 68 23.00 1.11 2.81
C THR A 68 21.61 0.98 3.41
N ASP A 69 21.33 -0.19 3.98
CA ASP A 69 20.15 -0.41 4.80
C ASP A 69 20.08 0.60 5.96
N ALA A 70 18.86 0.91 6.38
CA ALA A 70 18.62 1.87 7.45
C ALA A 70 17.66 1.27 8.49
N SER A 71 17.90 1.56 9.76
CA SER A 71 16.99 1.15 10.83
C SER A 71 16.10 2.32 11.23
N GLY A 72 14.84 2.04 11.51
CA GLY A 72 13.86 3.01 11.96
C GLY A 72 12.92 2.40 12.99
N HIS A 73 12.06 3.24 13.54
CA HIS A 73 10.98 2.85 14.43
C HIS A 73 9.67 2.85 13.67
N LEU A 74 8.94 1.74 13.75
CA LEU A 74 7.63 1.59 13.17
C LEU A 74 6.65 1.13 14.23
N LYS A 75 5.57 1.88 14.37
CA LYS A 75 4.40 1.51 15.15
C LYS A 75 3.22 1.38 14.21
N VAL A 76 2.49 0.27 14.31
CA VAL A 76 1.33 0.00 13.45
C VAL A 76 0.12 -0.25 14.34
N ASN A 77 -0.96 0.48 14.08
CA ASN A 77 -2.16 0.47 14.92
C ASN A 77 -1.79 0.80 16.39
N ASN A 78 -2.41 0.11 17.35
CA ASN A 78 -2.10 0.22 18.78
C ASN A 78 -0.99 -0.73 19.24
N SER A 79 -0.07 -1.14 18.35
CA SER A 79 1.10 -1.93 18.78
C SER A 79 2.13 -1.07 19.51
N ASP A 80 3.07 -1.71 20.18
CA ASP A 80 4.30 -1.05 20.60
C ASP A 80 5.13 -0.65 19.39
N SER A 81 5.95 0.40 19.56
CA SER A 81 6.93 0.80 18.56
C SER A 81 8.02 -0.26 18.44
N GLN A 82 8.31 -0.70 17.21
CA GLN A 82 9.28 -1.75 16.92
C GLN A 82 10.41 -1.19 16.07
N THR A 83 11.65 -1.57 16.37
CA THR A 83 12.78 -1.30 15.49
C THR A 83 12.66 -2.20 14.26
N VAL A 84 12.65 -1.60 13.08
CA VAL A 84 12.56 -2.28 11.79
C VAL A 84 13.73 -1.87 10.91
N THR A 85 14.17 -2.78 10.05
CA THR A 85 15.24 -2.52 9.07
C THR A 85 14.64 -2.38 7.68
N PHE A 86 14.93 -1.25 7.04
CA PHE A 86 14.60 -0.98 5.66
C PHE A 86 15.74 -1.46 4.77
N SER A 87 15.41 -2.25 3.77
CA SER A 87 16.38 -2.73 2.78
C SER A 87 16.60 -1.67 1.71
N CYS A 88 17.86 -1.41 1.38
CA CYS A 88 18.24 -0.48 0.33
C CYS A 88 18.43 -1.21 -1.00
N ASP A 89 17.56 -0.92 -1.97
CA ASP A 89 17.77 -1.25 -3.38
C ASP A 89 17.45 -0.01 -4.22
N LYS A 90 18.44 0.89 -4.33
CA LYS A 90 18.33 2.28 -4.84
C LYS A 90 17.46 3.21 -3.98
N GLN A 91 16.45 2.66 -3.33
CA GLN A 91 15.49 3.29 -2.42
C GLN A 91 15.33 2.39 -1.18
N LEU A 92 15.04 2.99 -0.02
CA LEU A 92 14.78 2.21 1.18
C LEU A 92 13.35 1.68 1.13
N ARG A 93 13.20 0.37 1.37
CA ARG A 93 11.90 -0.30 1.37
C ARG A 93 11.73 -1.18 2.59
N TYR A 94 10.52 -1.16 3.12
CA TYR A 94 10.07 -2.07 4.15
C TYR A 94 8.65 -2.51 3.84
N SER A 95 8.34 -3.78 4.06
CA SER A 95 7.00 -4.33 3.89
C SER A 95 6.59 -5.17 5.09
N ARG A 96 5.34 -5.04 5.52
CA ARG A 96 4.76 -5.84 6.61
C ARG A 96 3.41 -6.39 6.23
N ILE A 97 3.19 -7.66 6.54
CA ILE A 97 1.89 -8.33 6.36
C ILE A 97 1.06 -8.16 7.63
N LEU A 98 -0.19 -7.75 7.47
CA LEU A 98 -1.11 -7.39 8.54
C LEU A 98 -2.50 -7.96 8.25
N ARG A 99 -3.30 -8.20 9.29
CA ARG A 99 -4.72 -8.56 9.11
C ARG A 99 -5.63 -7.34 9.05
N HIS A 100 -5.23 -6.27 9.72
CA HIS A 100 -5.97 -5.02 9.83
C HIS A 100 -4.98 -3.86 9.91
N LEU A 101 -5.34 -2.72 9.33
CA LEU A 101 -4.52 -1.52 9.24
C LEU A 101 -5.41 -0.30 9.48
N SER A 102 -5.13 0.43 10.55
CA SER A 102 -5.84 1.66 10.94
C SER A 102 -4.92 2.86 10.97
N SER A 103 -3.69 2.68 11.47
CA SER A 103 -2.70 3.75 11.55
C SER A 103 -1.27 3.21 11.44
N ALA A 104 -0.34 4.07 11.06
CA ALA A 104 1.09 3.79 11.17
C ALA A 104 1.86 5.06 11.55
N GLU A 105 2.84 4.91 12.45
CA GLU A 105 3.79 5.95 12.80
C GLU A 105 5.19 5.42 12.44
N LEU A 106 5.91 6.17 11.62
CA LEU A 106 7.25 5.83 11.14
C LEU A 106 8.24 6.92 11.54
N GLU A 107 9.37 6.51 12.08
CA GLU A 107 10.54 7.37 12.28
C GLU A 107 11.79 6.72 11.70
N ILE A 108 12.46 7.38 10.76
CA ILE A 108 13.69 6.89 10.14
C ILE A 108 14.52 8.05 9.60
N ASN A 109 15.84 8.01 9.81
CA ASN A 109 16.77 9.06 9.36
C ASN A 109 16.32 10.49 9.78
N GLY A 110 15.75 10.64 10.98
CA GLY A 110 15.23 11.92 11.49
C GLY A 110 13.95 12.42 10.83
N LYS A 111 13.35 11.64 9.93
CA LYS A 111 12.04 11.91 9.33
C LYS A 111 10.98 11.19 10.15
N ALA A 112 9.90 11.89 10.50
CA ALA A 112 8.74 11.33 11.15
C ALA A 112 7.51 11.45 10.24
N LEU A 113 6.71 10.39 10.19
CA LEU A 113 5.48 10.33 9.42
C LEU A 113 4.39 9.62 10.21
N VAL A 114 3.23 10.25 10.34
CA VAL A 114 2.03 9.67 10.94
C VAL A 114 0.99 9.51 9.84
N ILE A 115 0.44 8.31 9.71
CA ILE A 115 -0.49 7.93 8.66
C ILE A 115 -1.78 7.44 9.32
N ASP A 116 -2.88 8.08 8.95
CA ASP A 116 -4.23 7.59 9.20
C ASP A 116 -4.75 6.92 7.92
N PHE A 117 -5.24 5.69 8.05
CA PHE A 117 -5.79 4.90 6.95
C PHE A 117 -7.32 4.98 6.84
N SER A 118 -7.99 5.77 7.68
CA SER A 118 -9.44 5.97 7.66
C SER A 118 -9.97 6.36 6.27
N ASP A 119 -9.27 7.24 5.56
CA ASP A 119 -9.66 7.71 4.22
C ASP A 119 -9.15 6.83 3.06
N TRP A 120 -8.48 5.71 3.36
CA TRP A 120 -7.88 4.87 2.32
C TRP A 120 -8.83 3.81 1.77
N ASN A 121 -9.99 3.61 2.39
CA ASN A 121 -10.95 2.57 1.99
C ASN A 121 -10.32 1.16 1.92
N ILE A 122 -9.52 0.82 2.94
CA ILE A 122 -8.75 -0.43 3.04
C ILE A 122 -9.63 -1.69 2.88
N ASP A 123 -10.87 -1.64 3.38
CA ASP A 123 -11.80 -2.76 3.30
C ASP A 123 -12.13 -3.15 1.85
N GLU A 124 -12.09 -2.20 0.89
CA GLU A 124 -12.30 -2.52 -0.52
C GLU A 124 -11.19 -3.38 -1.10
N LEU A 125 -9.94 -3.25 -0.63
CA LEU A 125 -8.85 -4.13 -1.05
C LEU A 125 -9.16 -5.60 -0.70
N GLN A 126 -9.63 -5.84 0.53
CA GLN A 126 -9.92 -7.20 1.00
C GLN A 126 -11.20 -7.77 0.38
N LYS A 127 -12.20 -6.92 0.10
CA LYS A 127 -13.40 -7.32 -0.64
C LYS A 127 -13.06 -7.68 -2.09
N ASP A 128 -12.25 -6.86 -2.77
CA ASP A 128 -11.80 -7.11 -4.15
C ASP A 128 -11.04 -8.43 -4.22
N GLN A 129 -10.07 -8.65 -3.32
CA GLN A 129 -9.34 -9.91 -3.22
C GLN A 129 -10.27 -11.11 -2.98
N PHE A 130 -11.25 -10.98 -2.10
CA PHE A 130 -12.23 -12.04 -1.84
C PHE A 130 -13.08 -12.35 -3.08
N LYS A 131 -13.56 -11.32 -3.80
CA LYS A 131 -14.30 -11.49 -5.05
C LYS A 131 -13.48 -12.22 -6.10
N GLN A 132 -12.21 -11.85 -6.23
CA GLN A 132 -11.28 -12.44 -7.17
C GLN A 132 -10.93 -13.91 -6.84
N LEU A 133 -10.85 -14.28 -5.56
CA LEU A 133 -10.59 -15.66 -5.12
C LEU A 133 -11.82 -16.59 -5.24
N HIS A 134 -13.03 -16.02 -5.26
CA HIS A 134 -14.28 -16.79 -5.25
C HIS A 134 -15.19 -16.47 -6.45
N PRO A 135 -14.70 -16.47 -7.70
CA PRO A 135 -15.48 -16.01 -8.85
C PRO A 135 -16.74 -16.86 -9.07
N GLU A 136 -16.68 -18.17 -8.82
CA GLU A 136 -17.82 -19.07 -8.96
C GLU A 136 -18.92 -18.84 -7.91
N TYR A 137 -18.57 -18.35 -6.72
CA TYR A 137 -19.55 -17.96 -5.71
C TYR A 137 -20.34 -16.74 -6.20
N PHE A 138 -19.65 -15.72 -6.71
CA PHE A 138 -20.28 -14.49 -7.20
C PHE A 138 -21.06 -14.70 -8.51
N LYS A 139 -20.58 -15.54 -9.42
CA LYS A 139 -21.34 -15.97 -10.61
C LYS A 139 -22.69 -16.58 -10.24
N ARG A 140 -22.76 -17.42 -9.20
CA ARG A 140 -24.01 -18.02 -8.72
C ARG A 140 -24.98 -17.00 -8.13
N LEU A 141 -24.46 -15.88 -7.62
CA LEU A 141 -25.26 -14.75 -7.13
C LEU A 141 -25.71 -13.80 -8.25
N GLY A 142 -25.35 -14.09 -9.51
CA GLY A 142 -25.67 -13.24 -10.67
C GLY A 142 -24.72 -12.04 -10.82
N GLU A 143 -23.66 -11.94 -10.02
CA GLU A 143 -22.58 -11.00 -10.24
C GLU A 143 -21.67 -11.54 -11.35
N ASN A 144 -21.28 -10.67 -12.29
CA ASN A 144 -20.31 -11.03 -13.32
C ASN A 144 -18.93 -10.60 -12.82
N PRO A 145 -18.07 -11.51 -12.31
CA PRO A 145 -16.76 -11.12 -11.82
C PRO A 145 -15.93 -10.59 -13.00
N GLU A 146 -15.64 -9.29 -13.00
CA GLU A 146 -14.92 -8.62 -14.09
C GLU A 146 -13.49 -9.16 -14.30
N TYR A 147 -12.86 -9.69 -13.25
CA TYR A 147 -11.46 -10.12 -13.28
C TYR A 147 -11.31 -11.48 -12.59
N GLN A 148 -10.95 -12.50 -13.37
CA GLN A 148 -10.38 -13.74 -12.85
C GLN A 148 -8.87 -13.58 -12.81
N TRP A 149 -8.24 -14.02 -11.73
CA TRP A 149 -6.79 -13.99 -11.62
C TRP A 149 -6.11 -14.75 -12.76
N ALA A 150 -5.25 -14.06 -13.51
CA ALA A 150 -4.14 -14.65 -14.24
C ALA A 150 -2.89 -14.56 -13.35
N ARG A 151 -2.86 -15.36 -12.29
CA ARG A 151 -1.60 -15.67 -11.59
C ARG A 151 -1.38 -17.15 -11.76
N ASP A 152 -0.53 -17.47 -12.73
CA ASP A 152 0.17 -18.74 -12.86
C ASP A 152 0.99 -19.07 -11.60
#